data_AF-A0A537PYJ6-F1
#
_entry.id   AF-A0A537PYJ6-F1
#
_cell.length_a   1.000
_cell.length_b   1.000
_cell.length_c   1.000
_cell.angle_alpha   90.00
_cell.angle_beta   90.00
_cell.angle_gamma   90.00
#
_symmetry.space_group_name_H-M   'P 1'
#
loop_
_entity.id
_entity.type
_entity.pdbx_description
1 polymer ?
#
loop_
_entity_poly.entity_id
_entity_poly.type
_entity_poly.pdbx_seq_one_letter_code
_entity_poly.pdbx_strand_id
1 'polypeptide(L)'
;GLGEYLAEDDADGIRIAREIMAKLPWNEQLPVRPEKSFKEPRHDADELAGVVPVDYRKPYDVREVIARVVDDSDLLDFKALYGVHTVCGHAEIEGHAMGLIGNNGPIDADGSAKAAQFIQICCQANIPIVYLQNTTGYMVGREAEQDGIIKHGSKMIQAVANANVPQITLHIGASFGAGNYGMCGRAYDPRFIFAWPNNRIAVMGGEQAAKVMAIVTEEKLRREGKPVDREKLEAMEQEIIRRIDGESLALYATARLWDDGLIDPRDSRKVLALCLSICREAGIRPLKSTTFGVGRM
;
A
#
# COMPACT_ATOMS: atom_id res chain seq x y z
N GLY A 1 31.27 -2.79 33.55
CA GLY A 1 30.21 -3.81 33.41
C GLY A 1 28.96 -3.34 32.69
N LEU A 2 28.96 -2.19 32.00
CA LEU A 2 27.80 -1.77 31.17
C LEU A 2 27.96 -2.09 29.68
N GLY A 3 29.16 -2.53 29.26
CA GLY A 3 29.41 -3.11 27.95
C GLY A 3 29.96 -4.53 28.12
N GLU A 4 29.54 -5.42 27.25
CA GLU A 4 29.96 -6.83 27.24
C GLU A 4 31.27 -7.06 26.47
N TYR A 5 31.53 -6.22 25.46
CA TYR A 5 32.74 -6.27 24.64
C TYR A 5 33.30 -4.86 24.50
N LEU A 6 34.63 -4.74 24.60
CA LEU A 6 35.35 -3.49 24.35
C LEU A 6 36.00 -3.60 22.96
N ALA A 7 35.67 -2.66 22.08
CA ALA A 7 36.24 -2.57 20.73
C ALA A 7 37.35 -1.52 20.70
N GLU A 8 38.35 -1.72 19.86
CA GLU A 8 39.45 -0.77 19.65
C GLU A 8 39.04 0.43 18.78
N ASP A 9 38.18 0.18 17.78
CA ASP A 9 37.62 1.16 16.85
C ASP A 9 36.28 0.69 16.26
N ASP A 10 35.70 1.47 15.34
CA ASP A 10 34.43 1.14 14.70
C ASP A 10 34.49 -0.17 13.89
N ALA A 11 35.63 -0.45 13.23
CA ALA A 11 35.79 -1.65 12.42
C ALA A 11 35.82 -2.91 13.30
N ASP A 12 36.52 -2.83 14.43
CA ASP A 12 36.55 -3.88 15.45
C ASP A 12 35.17 -4.07 16.09
N GLY A 13 34.44 -2.96 16.33
CA GLY A 13 33.05 -3.01 16.80
C GLY A 13 32.12 -3.78 15.85
N ILE A 14 32.22 -3.53 14.54
CA ILE A 14 31.44 -4.26 13.52
C ILE A 14 31.87 -5.73 13.46
N ARG A 15 33.18 -6.04 13.57
CA ARG A 15 33.67 -7.42 13.64
C ARG A 15 33.03 -8.17 14.80
N ILE A 16 33.04 -7.59 16.01
CA ILE A 16 32.44 -8.17 17.22
C ILE A 16 30.93 -8.40 17.01
N ALA A 17 30.20 -7.42 16.46
CA ALA A 17 28.76 -7.57 16.18
C ALA A 17 28.47 -8.75 15.25
N ARG A 18 29.28 -8.94 14.20
CA ARG A 18 29.16 -10.09 13.28
C ARG A 18 29.47 -11.41 13.97
N GLU A 19 30.46 -11.45 14.86
CA GLU A 19 30.80 -12.65 15.65
C GLU A 19 29.67 -13.05 16.61
N ILE A 20 29.02 -12.08 17.25
CA ILE A 20 27.85 -12.34 18.09
C ILE A 20 26.74 -13.00 17.26
N MET A 21 26.39 -12.42 16.11
CA MET A 21 25.34 -12.97 15.24
C MET A 21 25.69 -14.36 14.71
N ALA A 22 26.95 -14.62 14.36
CA ALA A 22 27.41 -15.93 13.88
C ALA A 22 27.35 -17.03 14.95
N LYS A 23 27.39 -16.67 16.23
CA LYS A 23 27.29 -17.60 17.36
C LYS A 23 25.84 -17.92 17.75
N LEU A 24 24.86 -17.18 17.22
CA LEU A 24 23.46 -17.50 17.43
C LEU A 24 23.08 -18.68 16.51
N PRO A 25 22.47 -19.77 17.03
CA PRO A 25 21.92 -20.84 16.20
C PRO A 25 20.59 -20.40 15.55
N TRP A 26 20.53 -19.18 15.02
CA TRP A 26 19.32 -18.50 14.58
C TRP A 26 18.70 -19.24 13.39
N ASN A 27 19.47 -19.51 12.34
CA ASN A 27 18.95 -20.20 11.15
C ASN A 27 18.74 -21.69 11.37
N GLU A 28 19.44 -22.31 12.32
CA GLU A 28 19.22 -23.70 12.72
C GLU A 28 17.83 -23.93 13.34
N GLN A 29 17.15 -22.87 13.80
CA GLN A 29 15.77 -22.96 14.30
C GLN A 29 14.72 -23.11 13.20
N LEU A 30 15.08 -22.85 11.93
CA LEU A 30 14.13 -22.91 10.83
C LEU A 30 13.94 -24.35 10.32
N PRO A 31 12.72 -24.75 9.93
CA PRO A 31 12.52 -26.02 9.27
C PRO A 31 13.16 -26.00 7.87
N VAL A 32 13.77 -27.12 7.47
CA VAL A 32 14.28 -27.32 6.10
C VAL A 32 13.13 -27.22 5.11
N ARG A 33 13.35 -26.48 4.01
CA ARG A 33 12.37 -26.30 2.94
C ARG A 33 12.99 -26.54 1.59
N PRO A 34 12.25 -27.14 0.65
CA PRO A 34 12.71 -27.21 -0.73
C PRO A 34 12.78 -25.80 -1.31
N GLU A 35 13.82 -25.56 -2.09
CA GLU A 35 13.85 -24.39 -2.97
C GLU A 35 12.66 -24.46 -3.93
N LYS A 36 12.01 -23.31 -4.12
CA LYS A 36 10.96 -23.19 -5.12
C LYS A 36 11.60 -22.74 -6.43
N SER A 37 11.31 -23.46 -7.51
CA SER A 37 11.56 -22.94 -8.85
C SER A 37 10.52 -21.88 -9.17
N PHE A 38 10.94 -20.79 -9.80
CA PHE A 38 10.06 -19.75 -10.32
C PHE A 38 10.46 -19.40 -11.76
N LYS A 39 9.59 -18.67 -12.45
CA LYS A 39 9.89 -18.10 -13.77
C LYS A 39 9.90 -16.59 -13.64
N GLU A 40 10.79 -15.94 -14.38
CA GLU A 40 10.73 -14.48 -14.49
C GLU A 40 9.46 -14.02 -15.20
N PRO A 41 9.02 -12.76 -15.00
CA PRO A 41 7.94 -12.16 -15.76
C PRO A 41 8.27 -12.18 -17.26
N ARG A 42 7.24 -12.23 -18.11
CA ARG A 42 7.39 -12.22 -19.57
C ARG A 42 7.75 -10.84 -20.14
N HIS A 43 7.65 -9.81 -19.32
CA HIS A 43 7.86 -8.42 -19.67
C HIS A 43 8.97 -7.82 -18.81
N ASP A 44 9.78 -6.94 -19.40
CA ASP A 44 10.90 -6.32 -18.69
C ASP A 44 10.40 -5.38 -17.59
N ALA A 45 11.06 -5.42 -16.42
CA ALA A 45 10.78 -4.51 -15.33
C ALA A 45 11.06 -3.04 -15.72
N ASP A 46 12.03 -2.78 -16.62
CA ASP A 46 12.34 -1.44 -17.12
C ASP A 46 11.14 -0.77 -17.83
N GLU A 47 10.19 -1.56 -18.35
CA GLU A 47 8.97 -1.03 -18.97
C GLU A 47 8.01 -0.38 -17.95
N LEU A 48 8.11 -0.70 -16.64
CA LEU A 48 7.22 -0.16 -15.60
C LEU A 48 7.20 1.37 -15.54
N ALA A 49 8.35 2.01 -15.83
CA ALA A 49 8.45 3.47 -15.85
C ALA A 49 7.58 4.12 -16.95
N GLY A 50 7.28 3.38 -18.02
CA GLY A 50 6.42 3.82 -19.13
C GLY A 50 4.96 3.36 -19.02
N VAL A 51 4.66 2.37 -18.17
CA VAL A 51 3.31 1.82 -18.00
C VAL A 51 2.39 2.77 -17.24
N VAL A 52 2.89 3.40 -16.17
CA VAL A 52 2.06 4.20 -15.28
C VAL A 52 2.14 5.69 -15.64
N PRO A 53 1.03 6.34 -16.01
CA PRO A 53 1.00 7.76 -16.28
C PRO A 53 1.43 8.59 -15.06
N VAL A 54 2.22 9.64 -15.30
CA VAL A 54 2.61 10.60 -14.25
C VAL A 54 1.38 11.37 -13.71
N ASP A 55 0.41 11.64 -14.57
CA ASP A 55 -0.88 12.22 -14.17
C ASP A 55 -1.82 11.11 -13.71
N TYR A 56 -2.06 11.03 -12.39
CA TYR A 56 -2.92 10.01 -11.77
C TYR A 56 -4.38 10.04 -12.28
N ARG A 57 -4.80 11.10 -12.96
CA ARG A 57 -6.14 11.21 -13.56
C ARG A 57 -6.26 10.44 -14.88
N LYS A 58 -5.13 10.09 -15.51
CA LYS A 58 -5.11 9.28 -16.72
C LYS A 58 -5.27 7.80 -16.33
N PRO A 59 -6.36 7.13 -16.75
CA PRO A 59 -6.56 5.73 -16.44
C PRO A 59 -5.53 4.86 -17.17
N TYR A 60 -5.17 3.76 -16.54
CA TYR A 60 -4.41 2.65 -17.13
C TYR A 60 -4.90 1.35 -16.49
N ASP A 61 -4.56 0.20 -17.08
CA ASP A 61 -4.85 -1.09 -16.47
C ASP A 61 -3.71 -1.52 -15.54
N VAL A 62 -4.00 -1.68 -14.24
CA VAL A 62 -3.05 -2.16 -13.24
C VAL A 62 -2.50 -3.55 -13.58
N ARG A 63 -3.19 -4.33 -14.43
CA ARG A 63 -2.68 -5.60 -14.96
C ARG A 63 -1.36 -5.42 -15.70
N GLU A 64 -1.10 -4.27 -16.32
CA GLU A 64 0.18 -3.97 -16.96
C GLU A 64 1.33 -3.88 -15.93
N VAL A 65 1.05 -3.39 -14.73
CA VAL A 65 2.02 -3.40 -13.62
C VAL A 65 2.20 -4.83 -13.11
N ILE A 66 1.09 -5.55 -12.89
CA ILE A 66 1.12 -6.93 -12.39
C ILE A 66 1.93 -7.84 -13.33
N ALA A 67 1.72 -7.74 -14.64
CA ALA A 67 2.39 -8.57 -15.64
C ALA A 67 3.92 -8.43 -15.65
N ARG A 68 4.47 -7.31 -15.14
CA ARG A 68 5.91 -7.05 -15.02
C ARG A 68 6.49 -7.40 -13.64
N VAL A 69 5.61 -7.74 -12.69
CA VAL A 69 5.99 -8.00 -11.30
C VAL A 69 5.87 -9.48 -10.95
N VAL A 70 4.87 -10.19 -11.48
CA VAL A 70 4.57 -11.58 -11.09
C VAL A 70 5.25 -12.61 -11.97
N ASP A 71 5.49 -13.80 -11.41
CA ASP A 71 6.13 -14.93 -12.10
C ASP A 71 5.36 -15.33 -13.37
N ASP A 72 6.08 -15.54 -14.48
CA ASP A 72 5.52 -15.88 -15.80
C ASP A 72 4.42 -14.92 -16.30
N SER A 73 4.32 -13.72 -15.71
CA SER A 73 3.20 -12.78 -15.91
C SER A 73 1.84 -13.44 -15.67
N ASP A 74 1.77 -14.46 -14.81
CA ASP A 74 0.57 -15.26 -14.54
C ASP A 74 -0.25 -14.65 -13.41
N LEU A 75 -1.43 -14.15 -13.77
CA LEU A 75 -2.44 -13.63 -12.84
C LEU A 75 -3.73 -14.43 -13.00
N LEU A 76 -4.14 -15.12 -11.95
CA LEU A 76 -5.45 -15.72 -11.86
C LEU A 76 -6.47 -14.68 -11.36
N ASP A 77 -7.12 -14.01 -12.30
CA ASP A 77 -8.15 -12.99 -12.05
C ASP A 77 -9.33 -13.58 -11.25
N PHE A 78 -9.60 -13.00 -10.08
CA PHE A 78 -10.77 -13.31 -9.26
C PHE A 78 -11.91 -12.36 -9.60
N LYS A 79 -13.10 -12.90 -9.90
CA LYS A 79 -14.30 -12.10 -10.24
C LYS A 79 -14.00 -11.00 -11.26
N ALA A 80 -13.37 -11.35 -12.38
CA ALA A 80 -12.90 -10.40 -13.40
C ALA A 80 -14.00 -9.45 -13.90
N LEU A 81 -15.25 -9.93 -13.99
CA LEU A 81 -16.40 -9.21 -14.54
C LEU A 81 -17.31 -8.54 -13.47
N TYR A 82 -16.91 -8.53 -12.20
CA TYR A 82 -17.68 -7.96 -11.09
C TYR A 82 -16.81 -6.98 -10.31
N GLY A 83 -17.30 -5.75 -10.08
CA GLY A 83 -16.49 -4.68 -9.47
C GLY A 83 -15.18 -4.44 -10.23
N VAL A 84 -15.28 -4.21 -11.54
CA VAL A 84 -14.16 -4.26 -12.50
C VAL A 84 -13.04 -3.25 -12.21
N HIS A 85 -13.36 -2.15 -11.52
CA HIS A 85 -12.39 -1.14 -11.10
C HIS A 85 -11.49 -1.60 -9.94
N THR A 86 -11.92 -2.63 -9.21
CA THR A 86 -11.13 -3.26 -8.15
C THR A 86 -10.65 -4.62 -8.66
N VAL A 87 -9.40 -4.67 -9.11
CA VAL A 87 -8.76 -5.89 -9.62
C VAL A 87 -8.34 -6.74 -8.42
N CYS A 88 -8.69 -8.01 -8.43
CA CYS A 88 -8.25 -8.99 -7.42
C CYS A 88 -7.78 -10.23 -8.15
N GLY A 89 -6.72 -10.88 -7.68
CA GLY A 89 -6.26 -12.14 -8.27
C GLY A 89 -5.13 -12.78 -7.50
N HIS A 90 -4.89 -14.06 -7.78
CA HIS A 90 -3.77 -14.80 -7.21
C HIS A 90 -2.59 -14.79 -8.16
N ALA A 91 -1.38 -14.68 -7.62
CA ALA A 91 -0.14 -14.75 -8.38
C ALA A 91 1.01 -15.22 -7.48
N GLU A 92 2.19 -15.40 -8.06
CA GLU A 92 3.42 -15.68 -7.33
C GLU A 92 4.51 -14.64 -7.66
N ILE A 93 5.40 -14.35 -6.70
CA ILE A 93 6.66 -13.64 -6.94
C ILE A 93 7.79 -14.50 -6.36
N GLU A 94 8.74 -14.90 -7.18
CA GLU A 94 9.85 -15.78 -6.79
C GLU A 94 9.34 -17.07 -6.09
N GLY A 95 8.20 -17.60 -6.55
CA GLY A 95 7.51 -18.75 -5.99
C GLY A 95 6.73 -18.48 -4.69
N HIS A 96 6.66 -17.23 -4.23
CA HIS A 96 5.83 -16.84 -3.08
C HIS A 96 4.41 -16.53 -3.54
N ALA A 97 3.46 -17.42 -3.25
CA ALA A 97 2.05 -17.19 -3.50
C ALA A 97 1.53 -15.97 -2.71
N MET A 98 0.72 -15.15 -3.38
CA MET A 98 0.12 -13.95 -2.82
C MET A 98 -1.25 -13.67 -3.46
N GLY A 99 -2.09 -12.95 -2.73
CA GLY A 99 -3.27 -12.28 -3.26
C GLY A 99 -2.93 -10.84 -3.63
N LEU A 100 -3.33 -10.40 -4.82
CA LEU A 100 -3.17 -9.03 -5.27
C LEU A 100 -4.52 -8.30 -5.24
N ILE A 101 -4.52 -7.05 -4.78
CA ILE A 101 -5.63 -6.12 -4.94
C ILE A 101 -5.11 -4.83 -5.54
N GLY A 102 -5.63 -4.44 -6.71
CA GLY A 102 -5.22 -3.24 -7.44
C GLY A 102 -6.41 -2.39 -7.88
N ASN A 103 -6.14 -1.14 -8.28
CA ASN A 103 -7.18 -0.19 -8.66
C ASN A 103 -7.03 0.28 -10.12
N ASN A 104 -8.10 0.10 -10.90
CA ASN A 104 -8.29 0.67 -12.24
C ASN A 104 -9.24 1.89 -12.23
N GLY A 105 -9.63 2.36 -11.04
CA GLY A 105 -10.58 3.45 -10.85
C GLY A 105 -11.05 3.60 -9.40
N PRO A 106 -12.08 4.43 -9.17
CA PRO A 106 -12.74 4.54 -7.86
C PRO A 106 -13.33 3.19 -7.42
N ILE A 107 -13.38 2.97 -6.11
CA ILE A 107 -13.94 1.75 -5.53
C ILE A 107 -15.47 1.88 -5.47
N ASP A 108 -16.18 0.99 -6.18
CA ASP A 108 -17.64 0.88 -6.13
C ASP A 108 -18.11 -0.16 -5.10
N ALA A 109 -19.43 -0.30 -4.92
CA ALA A 109 -20.00 -1.20 -3.91
C ALA A 109 -19.65 -2.67 -4.22
N ASP A 110 -19.69 -3.03 -5.50
CA ASP A 110 -19.34 -4.36 -6.00
C ASP A 110 -17.84 -4.66 -5.82
N GLY A 111 -16.96 -3.71 -6.15
CA GLY A 111 -15.52 -3.79 -5.94
C GLY A 111 -15.16 -3.92 -4.47
N SER A 112 -15.88 -3.22 -3.59
CA SER A 112 -15.72 -3.35 -2.13
C SER A 112 -16.14 -4.74 -1.64
N ALA A 113 -17.29 -5.26 -2.10
CA ALA A 113 -17.78 -6.58 -1.75
C ALA A 113 -16.85 -7.69 -2.26
N LYS A 114 -16.33 -7.53 -3.50
CA LYS A 114 -15.33 -8.40 -4.12
C LYS A 114 -14.04 -8.43 -3.31
N ALA A 115 -13.47 -7.27 -2.99
CA ALA A 115 -12.23 -7.18 -2.23
C ALA A 115 -12.37 -7.78 -0.84
N ALA A 116 -13.47 -7.48 -0.13
CA ALA A 116 -13.75 -8.05 1.19
C ALA A 116 -13.78 -9.59 1.16
N GLN A 117 -14.48 -10.18 0.17
CA GLN A 117 -14.50 -11.62 0.00
C GLN A 117 -13.12 -12.18 -0.36
N PHE A 118 -12.37 -11.51 -1.24
CA PHE A 118 -11.06 -11.95 -1.67
C PHE A 118 -10.05 -11.97 -0.51
N ILE A 119 -10.07 -10.93 0.34
CA ILE A 119 -9.25 -10.87 1.56
C ILE A 119 -9.59 -12.05 2.49
N GLN A 120 -10.88 -12.36 2.68
CA GLN A 120 -11.29 -13.51 3.51
C GLN A 120 -10.79 -14.85 2.95
N ILE A 121 -10.80 -15.02 1.63
CA ILE A 121 -10.24 -16.21 0.96
C ILE A 121 -8.72 -16.30 1.17
N CYS A 122 -8.01 -15.18 1.02
CA CYS A 122 -6.57 -15.13 1.28
C CYS A 122 -6.25 -15.48 2.75
N CYS A 123 -7.00 -14.92 3.71
CA CYS A 123 -6.87 -15.26 5.12
C CYS A 123 -7.13 -16.75 5.38
N GLN A 124 -8.18 -17.32 4.79
CA GLN A 124 -8.52 -18.73 4.95
C GLN A 124 -7.40 -19.65 4.41
N ALA A 125 -6.79 -19.27 3.28
CA ALA A 125 -5.72 -20.03 2.65
C ALA A 125 -4.32 -19.71 3.20
N ASN A 126 -4.22 -18.81 4.18
CA ASN A 126 -2.95 -18.29 4.71
C ASN A 126 -2.04 -17.70 3.61
N ILE A 127 -2.64 -16.97 2.68
CA ILE A 127 -1.96 -16.30 1.56
C ILE A 127 -1.74 -14.83 1.93
N PRO A 128 -0.50 -14.31 1.88
CA PRO A 128 -0.23 -12.88 2.10
C PRO A 128 -0.87 -12.01 1.02
N ILE A 129 -1.18 -10.75 1.35
CA ILE A 129 -1.89 -9.84 0.46
C ILE A 129 -0.99 -8.67 0.09
N VAL A 130 -0.91 -8.36 -1.21
CA VAL A 130 -0.21 -7.20 -1.76
C VAL A 130 -1.25 -6.22 -2.33
N TYR A 131 -1.22 -4.99 -1.86
CA TYR A 131 -2.10 -3.91 -2.29
C TYR A 131 -1.35 -2.96 -3.22
N LEU A 132 -1.81 -2.86 -4.47
CA LEU A 132 -1.30 -1.92 -5.47
C LEU A 132 -2.23 -0.70 -5.51
N GLN A 133 -1.91 0.32 -4.71
CA GLN A 133 -2.80 1.47 -4.53
C GLN A 133 -2.70 2.47 -5.69
N ASN A 134 -3.83 2.68 -6.36
CA ASN A 134 -4.06 3.75 -7.32
C ASN A 134 -5.53 4.17 -7.32
N THR A 135 -6.02 4.66 -6.18
CA THR A 135 -7.43 4.98 -5.98
C THR A 135 -7.63 6.44 -5.61
N THR A 136 -8.63 7.05 -6.23
CA THR A 136 -9.13 8.39 -5.89
C THR A 136 -10.21 8.36 -4.81
N GLY A 137 -10.44 7.20 -4.18
CA GLY A 137 -11.47 7.00 -3.18
C GLY A 137 -12.62 6.11 -3.66
N TYR A 138 -13.74 6.22 -2.97
CA TYR A 138 -14.97 5.48 -3.27
C TYR A 138 -15.85 6.24 -4.26
N MET A 139 -16.66 5.51 -5.02
CA MET A 139 -17.69 6.07 -5.89
C MET A 139 -18.67 6.91 -5.07
N VAL A 140 -19.06 8.07 -5.59
CA VAL A 140 -20.02 8.99 -4.96
C VAL A 140 -21.25 9.18 -5.84
N GLY A 141 -22.36 9.57 -5.24
CA GLY A 141 -23.61 9.83 -5.94
C GLY A 141 -24.78 9.06 -5.34
N ARG A 142 -26.00 9.49 -5.68
CA ARG A 142 -27.22 8.92 -5.11
C ARG A 142 -27.34 7.41 -5.32
N GLU A 143 -27.00 6.93 -6.50
CA GLU A 143 -27.04 5.50 -6.85
C GLU A 143 -26.06 4.70 -5.99
N ALA A 144 -24.79 5.12 -5.92
CA ALA A 144 -23.78 4.48 -5.07
C ALA A 144 -24.21 4.42 -3.58
N GLU A 145 -24.80 5.49 -3.06
CA GLU A 145 -25.34 5.51 -1.70
C GLU A 145 -26.50 4.51 -1.51
N GLN A 146 -27.41 4.42 -2.47
CA GLN A 146 -28.55 3.49 -2.44
C GLN A 146 -28.13 2.02 -2.58
N ASP A 147 -27.10 1.76 -3.38
CA ASP A 147 -26.47 0.43 -3.50
C ASP A 147 -25.71 0.04 -2.23
N GLY A 148 -25.48 1.01 -1.34
CA GLY A 148 -24.88 0.83 -0.04
C GLY A 148 -23.36 0.83 -0.07
N ILE A 149 -22.76 1.76 -0.83
CA ILE A 149 -21.32 1.98 -0.88
C ILE A 149 -20.70 2.03 0.51
N ILE A 150 -21.34 2.67 1.49
CA ILE A 150 -20.88 2.75 2.88
C ILE A 150 -20.81 1.36 3.52
N LYS A 151 -21.91 0.57 3.49
CA LYS A 151 -21.92 -0.76 4.13
C LYS A 151 -21.00 -1.75 3.42
N HIS A 152 -20.73 -1.56 2.13
CA HIS A 152 -19.82 -2.44 1.38
C HIS A 152 -18.36 -2.04 1.59
N GLY A 153 -18.04 -0.74 1.55
CA GLY A 153 -16.73 -0.22 1.94
C GLY A 153 -16.34 -0.57 3.38
N SER A 154 -17.29 -0.50 4.31
CA SER A 154 -17.06 -0.96 5.69
C SER A 154 -16.70 -2.44 5.78
N LYS A 155 -17.28 -3.32 4.95
CA LYS A 155 -16.90 -4.75 4.92
C LYS A 155 -15.48 -4.93 4.40
N MET A 156 -15.08 -4.15 3.39
CA MET A 156 -13.71 -4.15 2.87
C MET A 156 -12.73 -3.71 3.96
N ILE A 157 -12.99 -2.59 4.62
CA ILE A 157 -12.17 -2.09 5.72
C ILE A 157 -12.11 -3.08 6.89
N GLN A 158 -13.24 -3.71 7.26
CA GLN A 158 -13.26 -4.77 8.27
C GLN A 158 -12.38 -5.95 7.87
N ALA A 159 -12.41 -6.36 6.59
CA ALA A 159 -11.58 -7.45 6.11
C ALA A 159 -10.09 -7.09 6.17
N VAL A 160 -9.69 -5.88 5.75
CA VAL A 160 -8.31 -5.37 5.85
C VAL A 160 -7.85 -5.32 7.30
N ALA A 161 -8.64 -4.71 8.19
CA ALA A 161 -8.27 -4.50 9.58
C ALA A 161 -8.15 -5.79 10.39
N ASN A 162 -8.94 -6.82 10.04
CA ASN A 162 -8.96 -8.09 10.75
C ASN A 162 -8.20 -9.20 10.01
N ALA A 163 -7.53 -8.90 8.89
CA ALA A 163 -6.72 -9.88 8.19
C ALA A 163 -5.53 -10.30 9.07
N ASN A 164 -5.37 -11.62 9.23
CA ASN A 164 -4.31 -12.21 10.07
C ASN A 164 -3.11 -12.72 9.25
N VAL A 165 -3.14 -12.52 7.93
CA VAL A 165 -2.04 -12.81 7.02
C VAL A 165 -1.16 -11.57 6.83
N PRO A 166 0.11 -11.72 6.41
CA PRO A 166 0.94 -10.57 6.09
C PRO A 166 0.29 -9.70 5.00
N GLN A 167 0.25 -8.39 5.24
CA GLN A 167 -0.24 -7.38 4.29
C GLN A 167 0.91 -6.48 3.89
N ILE A 168 1.08 -6.22 2.59
CA ILE A 168 2.13 -5.36 2.03
C ILE A 168 1.47 -4.35 1.09
N THR A 169 1.83 -3.08 1.19
CA THR A 169 1.23 -2.01 0.39
C THR A 169 2.27 -1.36 -0.49
N LEU A 170 1.93 -1.13 -1.75
CA LEU A 170 2.74 -0.38 -2.70
C LEU A 170 1.88 0.72 -3.33
N HIS A 171 2.17 1.98 -3.02
CA HIS A 171 1.53 3.11 -3.66
C HIS A 171 2.13 3.31 -5.05
N ILE A 172 1.36 3.01 -6.10
CA ILE A 172 1.78 3.11 -7.51
C ILE A 172 1.13 4.30 -8.24
N GLY A 173 0.30 5.08 -7.54
CA GLY A 173 -0.39 6.24 -8.11
C GLY A 173 -1.12 7.04 -7.04
N ALA A 174 -2.42 7.27 -7.21
CA ALA A 174 -3.22 8.01 -6.23
C ALA A 174 -3.52 7.16 -4.97
N SER A 175 -3.50 7.81 -3.82
CA SER A 175 -3.98 7.26 -2.55
C SER A 175 -4.79 8.33 -1.82
N PHE A 176 -6.07 8.45 -2.16
CA PHE A 176 -6.94 9.49 -1.60
C PHE A 176 -8.03 8.98 -0.67
N GLY A 177 -8.20 9.71 0.44
CA GLY A 177 -9.34 9.60 1.36
C GLY A 177 -9.61 8.18 1.83
N ALA A 178 -10.89 7.80 1.84
CA ALA A 178 -11.30 6.46 2.27
C ALA A 178 -10.72 5.33 1.41
N GLY A 179 -10.30 5.60 0.17
CA GLY A 179 -9.62 4.62 -0.68
C GLY A 179 -8.31 4.13 -0.09
N ASN A 180 -7.53 5.03 0.54
CA ASN A 180 -6.33 4.67 1.29
C ASN A 180 -6.66 3.65 2.40
N TYR A 181 -7.79 3.82 3.08
CA TYR A 181 -8.21 2.93 4.16
C TYR A 181 -8.61 1.55 3.65
N GLY A 182 -9.45 1.51 2.60
CA GLY A 182 -9.90 0.26 2.00
C GLY A 182 -8.77 -0.58 1.40
N MET A 183 -7.65 0.04 1.03
CA MET A 183 -6.53 -0.63 0.37
C MET A 183 -5.32 -0.86 1.29
N CYS A 184 -5.51 -0.89 2.61
CA CYS A 184 -4.44 -1.12 3.60
C CYS A 184 -3.35 -0.03 3.62
N GLY A 185 -3.76 1.23 3.71
CA GLY A 185 -2.84 2.34 3.98
C GLY A 185 -2.20 2.25 5.38
N ARG A 186 -1.33 3.21 5.72
CA ARG A 186 -0.49 3.20 6.94
C ARG A 186 -1.25 2.87 8.23
N ALA A 187 -2.48 3.38 8.40
CA ALA A 187 -3.26 3.18 9.63
C ALA A 187 -3.78 1.75 9.84
N TYR A 188 -3.57 0.85 8.87
CA TYR A 188 -3.97 -0.56 8.94
C TYR A 188 -2.77 -1.50 9.11
N ASP A 189 -1.63 -0.94 9.52
CA ASP A 189 -0.41 -1.66 9.89
C ASP A 189 0.03 -2.74 8.88
N PRO A 190 0.16 -2.42 7.57
CA PRO A 190 0.83 -3.34 6.66
C PRO A 190 2.24 -3.60 7.18
N ARG A 191 2.75 -4.83 6.96
CA ARG A 191 4.11 -5.23 7.36
C ARG A 191 5.16 -4.33 6.74
N PHE A 192 4.92 -3.94 5.49
CA PHE A 192 5.70 -2.97 4.75
C PHE A 192 4.79 -2.14 3.87
N ILE A 193 5.11 -0.86 3.72
CA ILE A 193 4.40 0.06 2.85
C ILE A 193 5.41 0.93 2.11
N PHE A 194 5.48 0.81 0.79
CA PHE A 194 6.38 1.61 -0.05
C PHE A 194 5.59 2.49 -0.99
N ALA A 195 6.25 3.51 -1.54
CA ALA A 195 5.66 4.36 -2.54
C ALA A 195 6.58 4.54 -3.75
N TRP A 196 5.98 4.65 -4.93
CA TRP A 196 6.67 5.13 -6.12
C TRP A 196 6.80 6.65 -6.11
N PRO A 197 7.75 7.23 -6.87
CA PRO A 197 7.96 8.68 -6.92
C PRO A 197 6.77 9.47 -7.48
N ASN A 198 5.94 8.85 -8.32
CA ASN A 198 4.72 9.45 -8.87
C ASN A 198 3.53 9.46 -7.89
N ASN A 199 3.66 8.81 -6.72
CA ASN A 199 2.59 8.72 -5.73
C ASN A 199 2.05 10.11 -5.35
N ARG A 200 0.73 10.16 -5.16
CA ARG A 200 0.01 11.32 -4.60
C ARG A 200 -0.91 10.83 -3.49
N ILE A 201 -0.65 11.27 -2.26
CA ILE A 201 -1.40 10.85 -1.07
C ILE A 201 -1.97 12.06 -0.34
N ALA A 202 -3.28 12.08 -0.11
CA ALA A 202 -3.97 13.16 0.57
C ALA A 202 -5.36 12.73 1.05
N VAL A 203 -6.05 13.59 1.81
CA VAL A 203 -7.44 13.35 2.19
C VAL A 203 -8.39 13.34 0.98
N MET A 204 -8.11 14.17 -0.03
CA MET A 204 -8.77 14.22 -1.33
C MET A 204 -7.89 15.02 -2.31
N GLY A 205 -8.25 15.06 -3.60
CA GLY A 205 -7.51 15.88 -4.58
C GLY A 205 -7.66 17.38 -4.33
N GLY A 206 -6.63 18.17 -4.67
CA GLY A 206 -6.62 19.62 -4.46
C GLY A 206 -7.80 20.34 -5.11
N GLU A 207 -8.11 20.02 -6.37
CA GLU A 207 -9.26 20.57 -7.10
C GLU A 207 -10.60 20.25 -6.40
N GLN A 208 -10.74 19.03 -5.87
CA GLN A 208 -11.97 18.60 -5.18
C GLN A 208 -12.16 19.38 -3.87
N ALA A 209 -11.10 19.50 -3.07
CA ALA A 209 -11.13 20.25 -1.81
C ALA A 209 -11.42 21.74 -2.06
N ALA A 210 -10.74 22.35 -3.03
CA ALA A 210 -10.91 23.75 -3.39
C ALA A 210 -12.36 24.04 -3.79
N LYS A 211 -12.94 23.22 -4.68
CA LYS A 211 -14.32 23.38 -5.14
C LYS A 211 -15.34 23.24 -4.01
N VAL A 212 -15.16 22.26 -3.10
CA VAL A 212 -16.05 22.11 -1.93
C VAL A 212 -15.97 23.35 -1.04
N MET A 213 -14.77 23.85 -0.77
CA MET A 213 -14.58 25.04 0.06
C MET A 213 -15.17 26.30 -0.59
N ALA A 214 -15.05 26.45 -1.90
CA ALA A 214 -15.69 27.54 -2.64
C ALA A 214 -17.22 27.51 -2.54
N ILE A 215 -17.85 26.35 -2.77
CA ILE A 215 -19.31 26.18 -2.67
C ILE A 215 -19.80 26.53 -1.26
N VAL A 216 -19.16 25.97 -0.21
CA VAL A 216 -19.55 26.23 1.18
C VAL A 216 -19.38 27.70 1.56
N THR A 217 -18.33 28.34 1.07
CA THR A 217 -18.04 29.75 1.34
C THR A 217 -19.05 30.67 0.64
N GLU A 218 -19.37 30.37 -0.63
CA GLU A 218 -20.40 31.08 -1.38
C GLU A 218 -21.78 30.95 -0.72
N GLU A 219 -22.18 29.75 -0.32
CA GLU A 219 -23.45 29.53 0.39
C GLU A 219 -23.51 30.29 1.72
N LYS A 220 -22.42 30.31 2.48
CA LYS A 220 -22.32 31.07 3.73
C LYS A 220 -22.49 32.57 3.48
N LEU A 221 -21.79 33.14 2.50
CA LEU A 221 -21.90 34.56 2.16
C LEU A 221 -23.32 34.93 1.72
N ARG A 222 -23.96 34.07 0.91
CA ARG A 222 -25.37 34.24 0.50
C ARG A 222 -26.32 34.22 1.70
N ARG A 223 -26.14 33.29 2.66
CA ARG A 223 -26.94 33.23 3.89
C ARG A 223 -26.75 34.45 4.79
N GLU A 224 -25.54 35.03 4.81
CA GLU A 224 -25.21 36.24 5.57
C GLU A 224 -25.60 37.54 4.83
N GLY A 225 -26.18 37.46 3.63
CA GLY A 225 -26.52 38.62 2.81
C GLY A 225 -25.31 39.42 2.31
N LYS A 226 -24.11 38.82 2.33
CA LYS A 226 -22.86 39.45 1.90
C LYS A 226 -22.63 39.22 0.40
N PRO A 227 -22.00 40.18 -0.30
CA PRO A 227 -21.68 40.01 -1.71
C PRO A 227 -20.65 38.88 -1.91
N VAL A 228 -20.84 38.11 -2.99
CA VAL A 228 -19.91 37.05 -3.39
C VAL A 228 -18.88 37.65 -4.34
N ASP A 229 -17.64 37.71 -3.86
CA ASP A 229 -16.50 38.20 -4.61
C ASP A 229 -15.82 37.01 -5.33
N ARG A 230 -16.03 36.93 -6.65
CA ARG A 230 -15.55 35.78 -7.45
C ARG A 230 -14.04 35.70 -7.52
N GLU A 231 -13.34 36.83 -7.61
CA GLU A 231 -11.87 36.86 -7.65
C GLU A 231 -11.28 36.33 -6.35
N LYS A 232 -11.89 36.66 -5.20
CA LYS A 232 -11.46 36.09 -3.90
C LYS A 232 -11.71 34.61 -3.79
N LEU A 233 -12.83 34.10 -4.32
CA LEU A 233 -13.11 32.67 -4.34
C LEU A 233 -12.09 31.93 -5.23
N GLU A 234 -11.81 32.44 -6.42
CA GLU A 234 -10.79 31.87 -7.31
C GLU A 234 -9.40 31.89 -6.68
N ALA A 235 -9.01 32.99 -6.02
CA ALA A 235 -7.73 33.07 -5.30
C ALA A 235 -7.64 32.03 -4.17
N MET A 236 -8.71 31.85 -3.41
CA MET A 236 -8.81 30.85 -2.35
C MET A 236 -8.72 29.42 -2.92
N GLU A 237 -9.42 29.13 -4.01
CA GLU A 237 -9.35 27.82 -4.68
C GLU A 237 -7.91 27.51 -5.11
N GLN A 238 -7.24 28.46 -5.77
CA GLN A 238 -5.86 28.28 -6.23
C GLN A 238 -4.87 28.10 -5.07
N GLU A 239 -5.10 28.76 -3.93
CA GLU A 239 -4.29 28.56 -2.72
C GLU A 239 -4.48 27.14 -2.14
N ILE A 240 -5.72 26.67 -2.05
CA ILE A 240 -6.04 25.33 -1.56
C ILE A 240 -5.43 24.26 -2.48
N ILE A 241 -5.56 24.41 -3.80
CA ILE A 241 -4.96 23.50 -4.80
C ILE A 241 -3.45 23.43 -4.60
N ARG A 242 -2.76 24.58 -4.61
CA ARG A 242 -1.29 24.62 -4.44
C ARG A 242 -0.84 23.95 -3.15
N ARG A 243 -1.56 24.21 -2.04
CA ARG A 243 -1.22 23.63 -0.74
C ARG A 243 -1.39 22.12 -0.75
N ILE A 244 -2.56 21.62 -1.14
CA ILE A 244 -2.85 20.18 -1.12
C ILE A 244 -1.95 19.44 -2.10
N ASP A 245 -1.76 19.96 -3.31
CA ASP A 245 -0.90 19.30 -4.30
C ASP A 245 0.56 19.23 -3.82
N GLY A 246 1.06 20.28 -3.17
CA GLY A 246 2.39 20.29 -2.55
C GLY A 246 2.53 19.33 -1.38
N GLU A 247 1.52 19.25 -0.52
CA GLU A 247 1.48 18.31 0.62
C GLU A 247 1.21 16.87 0.19
N SER A 248 0.69 16.65 -1.03
CA SER A 248 0.37 15.31 -1.53
C SER A 248 1.55 14.56 -2.16
N LEU A 249 2.68 15.23 -2.38
CA LEU A 249 3.85 14.66 -3.03
C LEU A 249 4.39 13.44 -2.27
N ALA A 250 4.87 12.42 -2.99
CA ALA A 250 5.54 11.26 -2.41
C ALA A 250 6.67 11.65 -1.43
N LEU A 251 7.46 12.68 -1.77
CA LEU A 251 8.52 13.18 -0.89
C LEU A 251 7.98 13.80 0.41
N TYR A 252 6.82 14.45 0.37
CA TYR A 252 6.20 15.03 1.57
C TYR A 252 5.79 13.94 2.55
N ALA A 253 5.23 12.85 2.01
CA ALA A 253 4.77 11.67 2.76
C ALA A 253 5.95 10.88 3.36
N THR A 254 6.95 10.55 2.54
CA THR A 254 8.12 9.76 2.98
C THR A 254 8.93 10.50 4.05
N ALA A 255 9.05 11.83 3.94
CA ALA A 255 9.71 12.67 4.96
C ALA A 255 9.00 12.65 6.33
N ARG A 256 7.78 12.12 6.40
CA ARG A 256 6.94 11.99 7.60
C ARG A 256 6.65 10.54 7.98
N LEU A 257 7.36 9.58 7.37
CA LEU A 257 7.18 8.14 7.58
C LEU A 257 5.76 7.63 7.31
N TRP A 258 5.04 8.25 6.38
CA TRP A 258 3.74 7.71 5.94
C TRP A 258 3.92 6.42 5.13
N ASP A 259 5.07 6.26 4.50
CA ASP A 259 5.61 5.05 3.87
C ASP A 259 6.99 4.72 4.48
N ASP A 260 7.49 3.51 4.24
CA ASP A 260 8.77 2.98 4.71
C ASP A 260 9.91 3.33 3.74
N GLY A 261 9.62 4.12 2.70
CA GLY A 261 10.58 4.59 1.72
C GLY A 261 10.00 4.67 0.31
N LEU A 262 10.62 5.54 -0.49
CA LEU A 262 10.41 5.56 -1.93
C LEU A 262 11.29 4.50 -2.59
N ILE A 263 10.71 3.77 -3.54
CA ILE A 263 11.43 2.79 -4.36
C ILE A 263 11.35 3.15 -5.82
N ASP A 264 12.35 2.75 -6.61
CA ASP A 264 12.24 2.77 -8.06
C ASP A 264 11.13 1.80 -8.49
N PRO A 265 10.21 2.19 -9.38
CA PRO A 265 9.19 1.27 -9.91
C PRO A 265 9.76 -0.07 -10.39
N ARG A 266 10.96 -0.07 -10.96
CA ARG A 266 11.65 -1.26 -11.48
C ARG A 266 12.09 -2.23 -10.39
N ASP A 267 12.32 -1.73 -9.17
CA ASP A 267 12.69 -2.55 -8.02
C ASP A 267 11.48 -3.21 -7.35
N SER A 268 10.24 -2.93 -7.79
CA SER A 268 9.01 -3.40 -7.13
C SER A 268 9.00 -4.92 -6.93
N ARG A 269 9.36 -5.70 -7.95
CA ARG A 269 9.40 -7.18 -7.86
C ARG A 269 10.37 -7.64 -6.77
N LYS A 270 11.61 -7.14 -6.81
CA LYS A 270 12.67 -7.50 -5.85
C LYS A 270 12.31 -7.11 -4.41
N VAL A 271 11.74 -5.92 -4.22
CA VAL A 271 11.30 -5.45 -2.90
C VAL A 271 10.16 -6.31 -2.37
N LEU A 272 9.14 -6.58 -3.19
CA LEU A 272 8.02 -7.43 -2.81
C LEU A 272 8.46 -8.86 -2.50
N ALA A 273 9.37 -9.44 -3.31
CA ALA A 273 9.94 -10.76 -3.06
C ALA A 273 10.65 -10.83 -1.69
N LEU A 274 11.49 -9.83 -1.39
CA LEU A 274 12.18 -9.74 -0.11
C LEU A 274 11.20 -9.61 1.06
N CYS A 275 10.19 -8.74 0.95
CA CYS A 275 9.17 -8.57 1.98
C CYS A 275 8.36 -9.85 2.22
N LEU A 276 7.97 -10.55 1.14
CA LEU A 276 7.28 -11.85 1.22
C LEU A 276 8.16 -12.91 1.88
N SER A 277 9.46 -12.93 1.57
CA SER A 277 10.44 -13.83 2.19
C SER A 277 10.56 -13.57 3.69
N ILE A 278 10.73 -12.31 4.11
CA ILE A 278 10.80 -11.90 5.52
C ILE A 278 9.52 -12.31 6.27
N CYS A 279 8.35 -12.01 5.71
CA CYS A 279 7.06 -12.37 6.32
C CYS A 279 6.90 -13.89 6.46
N ARG A 280 7.31 -14.65 5.43
CA ARG A 280 7.24 -16.11 5.42
C ARG A 280 8.18 -16.74 6.45
N GLU A 281 9.38 -16.19 6.63
CA GLU A 281 10.31 -16.63 7.66
C GLU A 281 9.78 -16.31 9.08
N ALA A 282 9.28 -15.09 9.29
CA ALA A 282 8.72 -14.67 10.57
C ALA A 282 7.55 -15.57 11.01
N GLY A 283 6.69 -15.98 10.07
CA GLY A 283 5.53 -16.83 10.35
C GLY A 283 5.87 -18.26 10.79
N ILE A 284 7.12 -18.72 10.61
CA ILE A 284 7.52 -20.11 10.90
C ILE A 284 8.62 -20.22 11.96
N ARG A 285 9.26 -19.09 12.30
CA ARG A 285 10.40 -19.05 13.19
C ARG A 285 9.93 -19.26 14.63
N PRO A 286 10.32 -20.35 15.32
CA PRO A 286 10.03 -20.49 16.73
C PRO A 286 10.90 -19.52 17.54
N LEU A 287 10.32 -18.86 18.54
CA LEU A 287 11.02 -17.98 19.46
C LEU A 287 11.06 -18.60 20.87
N LYS A 288 12.14 -18.32 21.61
CA LYS A 288 12.27 -18.67 23.03
C LYS A 288 12.01 -17.41 23.87
N SER A 289 10.75 -17.20 24.23
CA SER A 289 10.34 -16.05 25.03
C SER A 289 10.72 -16.21 26.51
N THR A 290 11.20 -15.13 27.13
CA THR A 290 11.33 -15.01 28.59
C THR A 290 10.41 -13.91 29.10
N THR A 291 9.80 -14.11 30.26
CA THR A 291 8.82 -13.15 30.82
C THR A 291 9.47 -11.89 31.37
N PHE A 292 10.73 -11.95 31.76
CA PHE A 292 11.47 -10.90 32.47
C PHE A 292 12.55 -10.22 31.60
N GLY A 293 12.62 -10.55 30.31
CA GLY A 293 13.76 -10.17 29.46
C GLY A 293 15.08 -10.81 29.92
N VAL A 294 16.21 -10.36 29.39
CA VAL A 294 17.54 -10.76 29.89
C VAL A 294 18.00 -9.71 30.91
N GLY A 295 18.17 -10.10 32.17
CA GLY A 295 18.68 -9.20 33.21
C GLY A 295 20.20 -9.03 33.09
N ARG A 296 20.67 -7.79 32.97
CA ARG A 296 22.10 -7.44 33.12
C ARG A 296 22.39 -7.26 34.61
N MET A 297 23.29 -8.09 35.16
CA MET A 297 23.67 -8.11 36.58
C MET A 297 24.91 -7.25 36.87
#